data_AF-A0A2K3M031-F1
#
_entry.id   AF-A0A2K3M031-F1
#
_cell.length_a   1.000
_cell.length_b   1.000
_cell.length_c   1.000
_cell.angle_alpha   90.00
_cell.angle_beta   90.00
_cell.angle_gamma   90.00
#
_symmetry.space_group_name_H-M   'P 1'
#
loop_
_entity.id
_entity.type
_entity.pdbx_description
1 polymer ?
#
loop_
_entity_poly.entity_id
_entity_poly.type
_entity_poly.pdbx_seq_one_letter_code
_entity_poly.pdbx_strand_id
1 'polypeptide(L)'
;MSRFTFLLLLLIATLIPLFSADDHDDITGFDFLRLPSQASDDDKNQGTRWAILIAGSNGYWNYRHQSDVCHAYQVLRKGGLKEENIVVFMYDDIAFNEENPRPGVIINSPHGNNVYKGVPKDYTGEDVTVNNFFAALLGNKSALTGGSGKVVDSGPNDHIFVYYSDHGGPGVLG
;
A
#
# COMPACT_ATOMS: atom_id res chain seq x y z
N MET A 1 -2.99 44.20 -60.87
CA MET A 1 -2.44 42.85 -61.13
C MET A 1 -1.61 42.47 -59.91
N SER A 2 -1.80 41.36 -59.19
CA SER A 2 -2.37 40.06 -59.55
C SER A 2 -3.44 39.56 -58.56
N ARG A 3 -4.34 38.72 -59.06
CA ARG A 3 -5.57 38.23 -58.41
C ARG A 3 -5.33 37.10 -57.40
N PHE A 4 -4.30 37.18 -56.54
CA PHE A 4 -3.98 36.07 -55.62
C PHE A 4 -4.00 36.40 -54.13
N THR A 5 -4.21 37.67 -53.74
CA THR A 5 -4.15 38.06 -52.32
C THR A 5 -5.52 38.18 -51.64
N PHE A 6 -6.62 38.00 -52.38
CA PHE A 6 -7.99 38.15 -51.84
C PHE A 6 -8.69 36.82 -51.49
N LEU A 7 -8.06 35.66 -51.75
CA LEU A 7 -8.65 34.35 -51.45
C LEU A 7 -8.13 33.69 -50.16
N LEU A 8 -7.13 34.29 -49.48
CA LEU A 8 -6.57 33.71 -48.24
C LEU A 8 -7.17 34.28 -46.96
N LEU A 9 -7.92 35.40 -47.04
CA LEU A 9 -8.55 36.06 -45.88
C LEU A 9 -10.02 35.64 -45.65
N LEU A 10 -10.62 34.83 -46.53
CA LEU A 10 -12.02 34.40 -46.41
C LEU A 10 -12.20 32.95 -45.93
N LEU A 11 -11.10 32.23 -45.61
CA LEU A 11 -11.15 30.84 -45.14
C LEU A 11 -10.89 30.69 -43.63
N ILE A 12 -10.64 31.79 -42.91
CA ILE A 12 -10.36 31.77 -41.46
C ILE A 12 -11.63 32.10 -40.63
N ALA A 13 -12.76 32.41 -41.28
CA ALA A 13 -13.97 32.90 -40.59
C ALA A 13 -15.08 31.86 -40.34
N THR A 14 -14.86 30.56 -40.61
CA THR A 14 -15.90 29.55 -40.35
C THR A 14 -15.31 28.25 -39.81
N LEU A 15 -15.10 28.19 -38.49
CA LEU A 15 -15.27 27.02 -37.62
C LEU A 15 -14.70 27.33 -36.22
N ILE A 16 -15.35 28.26 -35.51
CA ILE A 16 -15.35 28.24 -34.05
C ILE A 16 -16.69 27.60 -33.67
N PRO A 17 -16.75 26.32 -33.27
CA PRO A 17 -17.77 25.93 -32.32
C PRO A 17 -17.33 26.46 -30.96
N LEU A 18 -18.16 27.37 -30.45
CA LEU A 18 -18.21 27.81 -29.07
C LEU A 18 -18.47 26.56 -28.21
N PHE A 19 -17.42 25.97 -27.64
CA PHE A 19 -17.57 25.13 -26.47
C PHE A 19 -17.12 25.96 -25.28
N SER A 20 -18.08 26.46 -24.51
CA SER A 20 -17.88 26.60 -23.08
C SER A 20 -17.48 25.22 -22.59
N ALA A 21 -16.27 25.07 -22.08
CA ALA A 21 -15.97 23.92 -21.23
C ALA A 21 -16.74 24.17 -19.94
N ASP A 22 -17.95 23.61 -19.89
CA ASP A 22 -18.66 23.30 -18.66
C ASP A 22 -17.70 22.63 -17.67
N ASP A 23 -17.93 22.92 -16.40
CA ASP A 23 -17.41 22.22 -15.24
C ASP A 23 -17.29 20.71 -15.52
N HIS A 24 -16.07 20.23 -15.72
CA HIS A 24 -15.80 18.83 -15.45
C HIS A 24 -15.60 18.69 -13.94
N ASP A 25 -16.73 18.59 -13.24
CA ASP A 25 -16.84 17.77 -12.04
C ASP A 25 -16.46 16.33 -12.42
N ASP A 26 -15.16 16.08 -12.63
CA ASP A 26 -14.62 14.74 -12.69
C ASP A 26 -14.45 14.26 -11.25
N ILE A 27 -15.60 13.92 -10.66
CA ILE A 27 -15.75 13.00 -9.55
C ILE A 27 -15.26 11.64 -10.05
N THR A 28 -13.94 11.50 -10.19
CA THR A 28 -13.27 10.22 -10.37
C THR A 28 -12.52 9.95 -9.06
N GLY A 29 -12.97 8.94 -8.34
CA GLY A 29 -12.44 8.53 -7.03
C GLY A 29 -11.00 8.01 -7.12
N PHE A 30 -10.04 8.93 -7.30
CA PHE A 30 -8.61 8.66 -7.33
C PHE A 30 -7.80 9.44 -6.27
N ASP A 31 -8.45 10.17 -5.38
CA ASP A 31 -7.75 10.84 -4.27
C ASP A 31 -7.40 9.88 -3.11
N PHE A 32 -7.76 8.60 -3.22
CA PHE A 32 -7.55 7.62 -2.17
C PHE A 32 -6.08 7.16 -2.04
N LEU A 33 -5.25 7.28 -3.09
CA LEU A 33 -3.84 6.84 -3.05
C LEU A 33 -2.94 7.76 -3.89
N ARG A 34 -2.74 8.98 -3.41
CA ARG A 34 -1.76 9.90 -4.00
C ARG A 34 -0.34 9.35 -3.82
N LEU A 35 0.40 9.19 -4.92
CA LEU A 35 1.76 8.65 -4.88
C LEU A 35 2.74 9.71 -4.34
N PRO A 36 3.84 9.31 -3.65
CA PRO A 36 4.81 10.25 -3.09
C PRO A 36 5.48 11.16 -4.12
N SER A 37 5.54 10.72 -5.38
CA SER A 37 6.02 11.53 -6.51
C SER A 37 5.08 12.68 -6.88
N GLN A 38 3.92 12.80 -6.23
CA GLN A 38 2.90 13.82 -6.45
C GLN A 38 2.71 14.76 -5.24
N ALA A 39 3.60 14.69 -4.24
CA ALA A 39 3.58 15.55 -3.06
C ALA A 39 4.02 16.99 -3.42
N SER A 40 3.25 17.99 -2.96
CA SER A 40 3.56 19.44 -3.06
C SER A 40 4.04 19.97 -1.70
N ASP A 41 4.59 21.20 -1.65
CA ASP A 41 5.11 21.83 -0.42
C ASP A 41 4.09 21.98 0.74
N ASP A 42 2.79 21.76 0.50
CA ASP A 42 1.74 21.65 1.52
C ASP A 42 1.84 20.37 2.39
N ASP A 43 2.72 19.42 2.05
CA ASP A 43 2.92 18.15 2.77
C ASP A 43 3.49 18.31 4.20
N LYS A 44 4.00 19.50 4.55
CA LYS A 44 4.53 19.78 5.90
C LYS A 44 3.45 19.77 7.00
N ASN A 45 2.18 19.75 6.61
CA ASN A 45 1.03 19.69 7.52
C ASN A 45 0.21 18.39 7.39
N GLN A 46 0.68 17.43 6.59
CA GLN A 46 0.04 16.11 6.44
C GLN A 46 0.67 15.18 7.47
N GLY A 47 -0.14 14.56 8.33
CA GLY A 47 0.36 13.74 9.44
C GLY A 47 1.18 12.53 8.99
N THR A 48 1.62 11.74 9.96
CA THR A 48 2.42 10.55 9.70
C THR A 48 1.58 9.48 9.01
N ARG A 49 2.14 8.81 8.01
CA ARG A 49 1.52 7.66 7.37
C ARG A 49 1.99 6.37 8.06
N TRP A 50 1.04 5.59 8.52
CA TRP A 50 1.22 4.31 9.19
C TRP A 50 0.65 3.18 8.35
N ALA A 51 1.18 1.97 8.55
CA ALA A 51 0.59 0.78 8.00
C ALA A 51 0.65 -0.40 8.99
N ILE A 52 -0.34 -1.27 8.89
CA ILE A 52 -0.33 -2.59 9.53
C ILE A 52 -0.62 -3.64 8.45
N LEU A 53 0.30 -4.59 8.29
CA LEU A 53 0.26 -5.61 7.25
C LEU A 53 0.17 -6.98 7.91
N ILE A 54 -0.81 -7.79 7.54
CA ILE A 54 -1.14 -9.02 8.27
C ILE A 54 -1.35 -10.18 7.30
N ALA A 55 -0.60 -11.25 7.52
CA ALA A 55 -0.88 -12.56 6.96
C ALA A 55 -1.50 -13.40 8.07
N GLY A 56 -2.76 -13.80 7.91
CA GLY A 56 -3.52 -14.48 8.96
C GLY A 56 -3.23 -15.98 9.08
N SER A 57 -2.55 -16.58 8.10
CA SER A 57 -2.24 -18.02 8.08
C SER A 57 -0.77 -18.36 7.97
N ASN A 58 -0.50 -19.63 8.22
CA ASN A 58 0.80 -20.29 8.21
C ASN A 58 0.75 -21.57 7.36
N GLY A 59 1.88 -22.25 7.24
CA GLY A 59 2.09 -23.43 6.42
C GLY A 59 2.40 -23.10 4.97
N TYR A 60 3.24 -23.92 4.34
CA TYR A 60 3.75 -23.66 2.98
C TYR A 60 2.63 -23.59 1.91
N TRP A 61 1.54 -24.33 2.09
CA TRP A 61 0.34 -24.25 1.22
C TRP A 61 -0.32 -22.86 1.20
N ASN A 62 -0.04 -22.03 2.21
CA ASN A 62 -0.53 -20.65 2.33
C ASN A 62 0.54 -19.61 1.98
N TYR A 63 1.63 -20.01 1.30
CA TYR A 63 2.74 -19.16 0.83
C TYR A 63 2.30 -17.77 0.35
N ARG A 64 1.21 -17.73 -0.43
CA ARG A 64 0.67 -16.52 -1.07
C ARG A 64 0.35 -15.41 -0.07
N HIS A 65 -0.18 -15.72 1.11
CA HIS A 65 -0.61 -14.68 2.06
C HIS A 65 0.57 -13.92 2.66
N GLN A 66 1.63 -14.63 3.08
CA GLN A 66 2.86 -13.97 3.56
C GLN A 66 3.64 -13.33 2.41
N SER A 67 3.57 -13.89 1.21
CA SER A 67 4.12 -13.27 0.00
C SER A 67 3.46 -11.93 -0.33
N ASP A 68 2.13 -11.84 -0.20
CA ASP A 68 1.38 -10.60 -0.41
C ASP A 68 1.77 -9.53 0.60
N VAL A 69 1.88 -9.89 1.89
CA VAL A 69 2.35 -8.99 2.96
C VAL A 69 3.76 -8.48 2.70
N CYS A 70 4.67 -9.39 2.33
CA CYS A 70 6.04 -9.02 1.96
C CYS A 70 6.04 -8.03 0.78
N HIS A 71 5.23 -8.28 -0.25
CA HIS A 71 5.14 -7.39 -1.40
C HIS A 71 4.53 -6.03 -1.03
N ALA A 72 3.47 -5.99 -0.23
CA ALA A 72 2.87 -4.76 0.28
C ALA A 72 3.89 -3.92 1.05
N TYR A 73 4.73 -4.54 1.90
CA TYR A 73 5.85 -3.86 2.55
C TYR A 73 6.79 -3.20 1.53
N GLN A 74 7.22 -3.93 0.49
CA GLN A 74 8.11 -3.36 -0.53
C GLN A 74 7.48 -2.16 -1.25
N VAL A 75 6.18 -2.23 -1.57
CA VAL A 75 5.44 -1.11 -2.18
C VAL A 75 5.43 0.10 -1.27
N LEU A 76 5.09 -0.06 0.01
CA LEU A 76 5.04 1.03 0.98
C LEU A 76 6.43 1.64 1.24
N ARG A 77 7.48 0.82 1.34
CA ARG A 77 8.86 1.30 1.50
C ARG A 77 9.34 2.07 0.29
N LYS A 78 9.07 1.58 -0.92
CA LYS A 78 9.35 2.33 -2.17
C LYS A 78 8.52 3.60 -2.24
N GLY A 79 7.33 3.59 -1.64
CA GLY A 79 6.46 4.74 -1.43
C GLY A 79 6.91 5.69 -0.30
N GLY A 80 8.09 5.49 0.29
CA GLY A 80 8.63 6.41 1.29
C GLY A 80 8.06 6.28 2.71
N LEU A 81 7.14 5.33 2.99
CA LEU A 81 6.78 5.04 4.38
C LEU A 81 8.00 4.49 5.12
N LYS A 82 8.27 5.03 6.30
CA LYS A 82 9.37 4.59 7.15
C LYS A 82 9.04 3.26 7.80
N GLU A 83 10.05 2.43 8.01
CA GLU A 83 9.90 1.10 8.63
C GLU A 83 9.33 1.17 10.06
N GLU A 84 9.70 2.21 10.81
CA GLU A 84 9.18 2.47 12.16
C GLU A 84 7.65 2.67 12.20
N ASN A 85 7.05 3.02 11.06
CA ASN A 85 5.61 3.24 10.90
C ASN A 85 4.89 2.09 10.19
N ILE A 86 5.58 1.00 9.86
CA ILE A 86 4.98 -0.21 9.27
C ILE A 86 5.09 -1.33 10.29
N VAL A 87 3.93 -1.81 10.76
CA VAL A 87 3.80 -2.96 11.66
C VAL A 87 3.50 -4.20 10.83
N VAL A 88 4.32 -5.26 10.96
CA VAL A 88 4.15 -6.49 10.18
C VAL A 88 3.82 -7.69 11.07
N PHE A 89 2.71 -8.34 10.74
CA PHE A 89 2.28 -9.62 11.26
C PHE A 89 2.42 -10.67 10.16
N MET A 90 3.29 -11.64 10.35
CA MET A 90 3.38 -12.81 9.48
C MET A 90 4.02 -13.96 10.24
N TYR A 91 3.52 -15.17 10.06
CA TYR A 91 3.98 -16.31 10.85
C TYR A 91 5.48 -16.60 10.66
N ASP A 92 6.03 -16.24 9.50
CA ASP A 92 7.46 -16.31 9.14
C ASP A 92 8.01 -17.74 8.95
N ASP A 93 7.15 -18.66 8.57
CA ASP A 93 7.46 -20.08 8.32
C ASP A 93 7.62 -20.43 6.83
N ILE A 94 7.74 -19.43 5.95
CA ILE A 94 7.81 -19.60 4.49
C ILE A 94 9.24 -19.51 3.95
N ALA A 95 10.00 -18.49 4.35
CA ALA A 95 11.30 -18.20 3.73
C ALA A 95 12.30 -19.35 3.90
N PHE A 96 12.25 -20.06 5.03
CA PHE A 96 13.12 -21.20 5.34
C PHE A 96 12.36 -22.51 5.51
N ASN A 97 11.14 -22.60 4.97
CA ASN A 97 10.40 -23.85 4.93
C ASN A 97 11.19 -24.92 4.15
N GLU A 98 11.11 -26.19 4.56
CA GLU A 98 11.76 -27.31 3.85
C GLU A 98 11.23 -27.47 2.42
N GLU A 99 9.99 -27.08 2.16
CA GLU A 99 9.37 -27.10 0.83
C GLU A 99 9.77 -25.90 -0.04
N ASN A 100 10.45 -24.89 0.51
CA ASN A 100 10.87 -23.72 -0.26
C ASN A 100 12.12 -24.04 -1.12
N PRO A 101 12.00 -24.07 -2.47
CA PRO A 101 13.13 -24.40 -3.34
C PRO A 101 14.21 -23.29 -3.37
N ARG A 102 13.95 -22.13 -2.77
CA ARG A 102 14.85 -20.98 -2.69
C ARG A 102 14.91 -20.46 -1.25
N PRO A 103 15.63 -21.13 -0.34
CA PRO A 103 15.72 -20.71 1.06
C PRO A 103 16.13 -19.24 1.23
N GLY A 104 15.45 -18.52 2.11
CA GLY A 104 15.62 -17.08 2.35
C GLY A 104 14.94 -16.17 1.31
N VAL A 105 14.20 -16.73 0.34
CA VAL A 105 13.52 -15.98 -0.72
C VAL A 105 12.02 -16.22 -0.69
N ILE A 106 11.25 -15.13 -0.78
CA ILE A 106 9.82 -15.15 -1.09
C ILE A 106 9.60 -14.30 -2.35
N ILE A 107 8.84 -14.80 -3.33
CA ILE A 107 8.44 -14.06 -4.54
C ILE A 107 6.93 -13.90 -4.57
N ASN A 108 6.44 -12.78 -5.09
CA ASN A 108 4.99 -12.53 -5.28
C ASN A 108 4.58 -12.48 -6.76
N SER A 109 5.45 -12.90 -7.67
CA SER A 109 5.14 -13.08 -9.09
C SER A 109 6.12 -14.08 -9.72
N PRO A 110 5.75 -14.79 -10.81
CA PRO A 110 6.56 -15.87 -11.39
C PRO A 110 8.01 -15.50 -11.73
N HIS A 111 8.24 -14.24 -12.13
CA HIS A 111 9.56 -13.70 -12.48
C HIS A 111 9.95 -12.53 -11.56
N GLY A 112 9.31 -12.44 -10.39
CA GLY A 112 9.50 -11.36 -9.43
C GLY A 112 10.82 -11.44 -8.66
N ASN A 113 11.22 -10.29 -8.12
CA ASN A 113 12.32 -10.19 -7.18
C ASN A 113 11.94 -10.78 -5.81
N ASN A 114 12.94 -10.98 -4.95
CA ASN A 114 12.72 -11.37 -3.55
C ASN A 114 11.99 -10.23 -2.81
N VAL A 115 10.79 -10.48 -2.33
CA VAL A 115 9.99 -9.53 -1.53
C VAL A 115 10.20 -9.70 -0.02
N TYR A 116 10.84 -10.76 0.44
CA TYR A 116 11.06 -11.05 1.86
C TYR A 116 12.13 -10.16 2.52
N LYS A 117 13.14 -9.77 1.74
CA LYS A 117 14.31 -9.07 2.27
C LYS A 117 13.91 -7.71 2.87
N GLY A 118 14.31 -7.48 4.11
CA GLY A 118 14.08 -6.23 4.83
C GLY A 118 12.70 -6.11 5.47
N VAL A 119 11.78 -7.05 5.25
CA VAL A 119 10.45 -7.05 5.89
C VAL A 119 10.65 -7.21 7.41
N PRO A 120 10.12 -6.29 8.25
CA PRO A 120 10.17 -6.39 9.70
C PRO A 120 9.51 -7.66 10.22
N LYS A 121 9.96 -8.11 11.38
CA LYS A 121 9.45 -9.28 12.09
C LYS A 121 8.81 -8.82 13.39
N ASP A 122 7.81 -7.95 13.27
CA ASP A 122 7.23 -7.30 14.45
C ASP A 122 6.43 -8.28 15.30
N TYR A 123 5.64 -9.14 14.64
CA TYR A 123 4.90 -10.24 15.27
C TYR A 123 4.96 -11.46 14.36
N THR A 124 5.59 -12.53 14.84
CA THR A 124 5.83 -13.76 14.08
C THR A 124 5.47 -14.99 14.89
N GLY A 125 5.28 -16.15 14.24
CA GLY A 125 4.91 -17.38 14.91
C GLY A 125 3.66 -17.21 15.78
N GLU A 126 3.75 -17.64 17.04
CA GLU A 126 2.65 -17.57 18.00
C GLU A 126 2.28 -16.14 18.42
N ASP A 127 3.10 -15.13 18.09
CA ASP A 127 2.76 -13.73 18.37
C ASP A 127 1.79 -13.14 17.34
N VAL A 128 1.49 -13.86 16.24
CA VAL A 128 0.43 -13.49 15.29
C VAL A 128 -0.94 -13.83 15.88
N THR A 129 -1.39 -12.98 16.80
CA THR A 129 -2.65 -13.18 17.54
C THR A 129 -3.62 -12.03 17.33
N VAL A 130 -4.92 -12.32 17.54
CA VAL A 130 -5.98 -11.31 17.56
C VAL A 130 -5.70 -10.22 18.59
N ASN A 131 -5.21 -10.60 19.78
CA ASN A 131 -4.89 -9.65 20.84
C ASN A 131 -3.76 -8.70 20.43
N ASN A 132 -2.66 -9.22 19.88
CA ASN A 132 -1.56 -8.38 19.42
C ASN A 132 -1.97 -7.50 18.25
N PHE A 133 -2.79 -8.01 17.32
CA PHE A 133 -3.33 -7.20 16.23
C PHE A 133 -4.13 -6.00 16.76
N PHE A 134 -5.10 -6.23 17.65
CA PHE A 134 -5.88 -5.13 18.24
C PHE A 134 -5.03 -4.19 19.07
N ALA A 135 -4.11 -4.70 19.88
CA ALA A 135 -3.20 -3.87 20.67
C ALA A 135 -2.29 -3.01 19.79
N ALA A 136 -1.77 -3.55 18.69
CA ALA A 136 -0.97 -2.81 17.72
C ALA A 136 -1.79 -1.74 16.98
N LEU A 137 -3.01 -2.08 16.55
CA LEU A 137 -3.91 -1.14 15.87
C LEU A 137 -4.35 0.01 16.78
N LEU A 138 -4.58 -0.27 18.07
CA LEU A 138 -5.02 0.71 19.06
C LEU A 138 -3.87 1.49 19.72
N GLY A 139 -2.62 1.28 19.29
CA GLY A 139 -1.46 1.94 19.92
C GLY A 139 -1.17 1.48 21.36
N ASN A 140 -1.75 0.37 21.82
CA ASN A 140 -1.68 -0.05 23.22
C ASN A 140 -0.56 -1.07 23.47
N LYS A 141 0.66 -0.56 23.69
CA LYS A 141 1.84 -1.40 24.00
C LYS A 141 1.67 -2.29 25.24
N SER A 142 0.91 -1.83 26.24
CA SER A 142 0.73 -2.59 27.49
C SER A 142 -0.15 -3.83 27.35
N ALA A 143 -0.94 -3.92 26.28
CA ALA A 143 -1.80 -5.06 25.98
C ALA A 143 -1.13 -6.13 25.11
N LEU A 144 0.10 -5.89 24.64
CA LEU A 144 0.84 -6.85 23.82
C LEU A 144 1.33 -8.04 24.64
N THR A 145 1.35 -9.20 23.99
CA THR A 145 1.97 -10.42 24.49
C THR A 145 2.99 -10.88 23.44
N GLY A 146 4.29 -10.65 23.70
CA GLY A 146 5.37 -10.99 22.77
C GLY A 146 5.55 -9.96 21.63
N GLY A 147 6.31 -10.36 20.61
CA GLY A 147 6.69 -9.51 19.49
C GLY A 147 7.65 -8.37 19.83
N SER A 148 7.83 -7.48 18.86
CA SER A 148 8.76 -6.34 18.91
C SER A 148 8.32 -5.19 19.81
N GLY A 149 7.03 -5.13 20.18
CA GLY A 149 6.44 -3.97 20.85
C GLY A 149 6.02 -2.81 19.93
N LYS A 150 6.21 -2.93 18.60
CA LYS A 150 5.81 -1.90 17.64
C LYS A 150 4.29 -1.84 17.51
N VAL A 151 3.73 -0.64 17.65
CA VAL A 151 2.29 -0.37 17.53
C VAL A 151 2.09 0.88 16.69
N VAL A 152 0.86 1.11 16.24
CA VAL A 152 0.45 2.35 15.58
C VAL A 152 0.22 3.42 16.65
N ASP A 153 1.26 4.19 16.96
CA ASP A 153 1.23 5.29 17.93
C ASP A 153 0.92 6.62 17.20
N SER A 154 -0.26 6.66 16.60
CA SER A 154 -0.66 7.71 15.64
C SER A 154 -1.33 8.92 16.30
N GLY A 155 -1.10 10.10 15.73
CA GLY A 155 -1.80 11.35 16.06
C GLY A 155 -3.10 11.57 15.27
N PRO A 156 -3.86 12.65 15.57
CA PRO A 156 -5.17 12.91 14.95
C PRO A 156 -5.13 13.28 13.46
N ASN A 157 -3.97 13.65 12.93
CA ASN A 157 -3.78 14.00 11.52
C ASN A 157 -3.10 12.88 10.72
N ASP A 158 -2.81 11.76 11.37
CA ASP A 158 -2.10 10.63 10.77
C ASP A 158 -3.05 9.78 9.93
N HIS A 159 -2.48 9.08 8.96
CA HIS A 159 -3.23 8.18 8.08
C HIS A 159 -2.79 6.74 8.33
N ILE A 160 -3.74 5.82 8.46
CA ILE A 160 -3.47 4.41 8.75
C ILE A 160 -3.97 3.56 7.58
N PHE A 161 -3.07 2.78 6.98
CA PHE A 161 -3.40 1.75 6.00
C PHE A 161 -3.38 0.36 6.66
N VAL A 162 -4.49 -0.37 6.56
CA VAL A 162 -4.61 -1.75 7.08
C VAL A 162 -4.71 -2.69 5.88
N TYR A 163 -3.83 -3.69 5.82
CA TYR A 163 -3.88 -4.74 4.81
C TYR A 163 -3.85 -6.12 5.46
N TYR A 164 -4.83 -6.95 5.11
CA TYR A 164 -4.98 -8.31 5.59
C TYR A 164 -5.08 -9.25 4.38
N SER A 165 -4.24 -10.28 4.33
CA SER A 165 -4.29 -11.36 3.34
C SER A 165 -4.35 -12.70 4.06
N ASP A 166 -5.44 -13.44 3.86
CA ASP A 166 -5.64 -14.79 4.36
C ASP A 166 -6.88 -15.45 3.72
N HIS A 167 -7.35 -16.57 4.27
CA HIS A 167 -8.71 -17.04 4.09
C HIS A 167 -9.71 -16.23 4.94
N GLY A 168 -10.97 -16.59 4.79
CA GLY A 168 -12.06 -15.97 5.53
C GLY A 168 -13.37 -16.68 5.27
N GLY A 169 -14.37 -16.31 6.07
CA GLY A 169 -15.73 -16.81 5.98
C GLY A 169 -16.76 -15.73 6.35
N PRO A 170 -18.05 -16.07 6.40
CA PRO A 170 -19.09 -15.12 6.77
C PRO A 170 -18.86 -14.56 8.19
N GLY A 171 -18.44 -13.29 8.27
CA GLY A 171 -18.21 -12.59 9.54
C GLY A 171 -16.94 -13.01 10.30
N VAL A 172 -15.99 -13.71 9.65
CA VAL A 172 -14.75 -14.17 10.27
C VAL A 172 -13.58 -14.12 9.29
N LEU A 173 -12.39 -13.84 9.80
CA LEU A 173 -11.12 -13.91 9.08
C LEU A 173 -10.26 -15.03 9.69
N GLY A 174 -9.48 -15.74 8.87
CA GLY A 174 -8.58 -16.82 9.29
C GLY A 174 -8.43 -17.91 8.24
#